data_AF-A0A520B5X5-F1
#
_entry.id   AF-A0A520B5X5-F1
#
_cell.length_a   1.000
_cell.length_b   1.000
_cell.length_c   1.000
_cell.angle_alpha   90.00
_cell.angle_beta   90.00
_cell.angle_gamma   90.00
#
_symmetry.space_group_name_H-M   'P 1'
#
loop_
_entity.id
_entity.type
_entity.pdbx_description
1 polymer ?
#
loop_
_entity_poly.entity_id
_entity_poly.type
_entity_poly.pdbx_seq_one_letter_code
_entity_poly.pdbx_strand_id
1 'polypeptide(L)' 'MTTTTDLVDEEFADIMGWSPDEVRRIRTIYVDDHARIVALGRRIVRGIVNRDCKPEPRRRSDQR' A
#
# COMPACT_ATOMS: atom_id res chain seq x y z
N MET A 1 -18.28 12.80 20.11
CA MET A 1 -17.96 12.18 18.81
C MET A 1 -16.82 11.22 19.06
N THR A 2 -17.12 9.93 19.24
CA THR A 2 -16.10 8.88 19.28
C THR A 2 -15.75 8.56 17.83
N THR A 3 -14.64 9.12 17.36
CA THR A 3 -14.03 8.76 16.08
C THR A 3 -13.70 7.27 16.10
N THR A 4 -13.94 6.62 14.97
CA THR A 4 -13.87 5.18 14.73
C THR A 4 -12.58 4.54 15.28
N THR A 5 -12.68 4.05 16.51
CA THR A 5 -12.09 2.81 17.05
C THR A 5 -10.56 2.65 17.03
N ASP A 6 -9.90 3.04 18.13
CA ASP A 6 -8.59 2.51 18.55
C ASP A 6 -8.72 1.05 19.02
N LEU A 7 -9.13 0.15 18.12
CA LEU A 7 -9.17 -1.27 18.43
C LEU A 7 -7.75 -1.84 18.37
N VAL A 8 -7.41 -2.70 19.33
CA VAL A 8 -6.16 -3.47 19.34
C VAL A 8 -6.25 -4.64 18.35
N ASP A 9 -5.11 -5.23 17.99
CA ASP A 9 -5.04 -6.25 16.95
C ASP A 9 -5.88 -7.49 17.28
N GLU A 10 -6.04 -7.80 18.56
CA GLU A 10 -6.87 -8.88 19.09
C GLU A 10 -8.35 -8.65 18.82
N GLU A 11 -8.84 -7.42 18.97
CA GLU A 11 -10.25 -7.09 18.72
C GLU A 11 -10.56 -7.11 17.22
N PHE A 12 -9.61 -6.66 16.40
CA PHE A 12 -9.71 -6.80 14.95
C PHE A 12 -9.69 -8.27 14.52
N ALA A 13 -8.86 -9.10 15.14
CA ALA A 13 -8.78 -10.53 14.86
C ALA A 13 -10.12 -11.23 15.13
N ASP A 14 -10.74 -10.92 16.27
CA ASP A 14 -12.04 -11.45 16.66
C ASP A 14 -13.15 -11.03 15.69
N ILE A 15 -13.20 -9.74 15.32
CA ILE A 15 -14.21 -9.20 14.38
C ILE A 15 -14.05 -9.81 12.98
N MET A 16 -12.82 -9.96 12.50
CA MET A 16 -12.53 -10.35 11.12
C MET A 16 -12.38 -11.87 10.94
N GLY A 17 -12.31 -12.64 12.03
CA GLY A 17 -11.99 -14.06 12.00
C GLY A 17 -10.57 -14.34 11.50
N TRP A 18 -9.65 -13.41 11.74
CA TRP A 18 -8.24 -13.53 11.33
C TRP A 18 -7.35 -13.86 12.52
N SER A 19 -6.12 -14.27 12.26
CA SER A 19 -5.12 -14.31 13.34
C SER A 19 -4.67 -12.90 13.73
N PRO A 20 -4.34 -12.63 15.01
CA PRO A 20 -3.75 -11.36 15.42
C PRO A 20 -2.46 -11.02 14.65
N ASP A 21 -1.67 -12.02 14.28
CA ASP A 21 -0.48 -11.84 13.44
C ASP A 21 -0.79 -11.40 12.00
N GLU A 22 -1.89 -11.88 11.40
CA GLU A 22 -2.38 -11.38 10.12
C GLU A 22 -2.83 -9.93 10.21
N VAL A 23 -3.59 -9.59 11.25
CA VAL A 23 -4.05 -8.23 11.50
C VAL A 23 -2.85 -7.29 11.64
N ARG A 24 -1.88 -7.64 12.49
CA ARG A 24 -0.67 -6.87 12.71
C ARG A 24 0.10 -6.65 11.41
N ARG A 25 0.30 -7.72 10.62
CA ARG A 25 0.97 -7.65 9.32
C ARG A 25 0.25 -6.69 8.36
N ILE A 26 -1.07 -6.77 8.26
CA ILE A 26 -1.87 -5.90 7.39
C ILE A 26 -1.81 -4.46 7.87
N ARG A 27 -1.95 -4.22 9.19
CA ARG A 27 -1.89 -2.87 9.77
C ARG A 27 -0.52 -2.22 9.56
N THR A 28 0.56 -2.96 9.78
CA THR A 28 1.94 -2.47 9.50
C THR A 28 2.16 -2.14 8.02
N ILE A 29 1.39 -2.69 7.08
CA ILE A 29 1.58 -2.40 5.66
C ILE A 29 0.67 -1.26 5.18
N TYR A 30 -0.56 -1.17 5.71
CA TYR A 30 -1.62 -0.35 5.10
C TYR A 30 -2.26 0.69 6.04
N VAL A 31 -2.24 0.46 7.35
CA VAL A 31 -3.04 1.24 8.32
C VAL A 31 -2.16 2.20 9.10
N ASP A 32 -0.97 1.77 9.52
CA ASP A 32 -0.05 2.63 10.27
C ASP A 32 0.34 3.85 9.42
N ASP A 33 0.13 5.06 9.94
CA ASP A 33 0.43 6.30 9.22
C ASP A 33 1.92 6.41 8.89
N HIS A 34 2.79 5.87 9.73
CA HIS A 34 4.21 5.73 9.40
C HIS A 34 4.40 4.80 8.19
N ALA A 35 3.69 3.66 8.15
CA ALA A 35 3.73 2.76 7.01
C ALA A 35 3.15 3.38 5.73
N ARG A 36 2.11 4.21 5.84
CA ARG A 36 1.55 4.98 4.70
C ARG A 36 2.59 5.96 4.15
N ILE A 37 3.29 6.69 5.01
CA ILE A 37 4.36 7.62 4.61
C ILE A 37 5.50 6.85 3.93
N VAL A 38 5.93 5.72 4.48
CA VAL A 38 6.97 4.85 3.88
C VAL A 38 6.52 4.28 2.53
N ALA A 39 5.28 3.79 2.43
CA ALA A 39 4.72 3.25 1.19
C ALA A 39 4.60 4.33 0.10
N LEU A 40 4.21 5.55 0.48
CA LEU A 40 4.15 6.71 -0.42
C LEU A 40 5.55 7.09 -0.91
N GLY A 41 6.53 7.17 -0.01
CA GLY A 41 7.94 7.42 -0.36
C GLY A 41 8.47 6.39 -1.35
N ARG A 42 8.21 5.10 -1.13
CA ARG A 42 8.59 4.01 -2.06
C ARG A 42 7.93 4.15 -3.44
N ARG A 43 6.69 4.65 -3.52
CA ARG A 43 6.01 4.91 -4.82
C ARG A 43 6.63 6.09 -5.55
N ILE A 44 6.94 7.19 -4.84
CA ILE A 44 7.57 8.37 -5.42
C ILE A 44 8.94 8.01 -6.01
N VAL A 45 9.80 7.29 -5.27
CA VAL A 45 11.11 6.84 -5.77
C VAL A 45 10.98 6.04 -7.05
N ARG A 46 10.07 5.05 -7.09
CA ARG A 46 9.82 4.24 -8.30
C ARG A 46 9.34 5.10 -9.47
N GLY A 47 8.46 6.07 -9.23
CA GLY A 47 7.97 6.99 -10.26
C GLY A 47 9.02 8.00 -10.74
N ILE A 48 10.03 8.33 -9.92
CA ILE A 48 11.19 9.14 -10.33
C ILE A 48 12.10 8.31 -11.23
N VAL A 49 12.47 7.10 -10.82
CA VAL A 49 13.33 6.20 -11.61
C VAL A 49 12.71 5.89 -12.98
N ASN A 50 11.39 5.70 -13.05
CA ASN A 50 10.69 5.44 -14.31
C ASN A 50 10.47 6.68 -15.18
N ARG A 51 10.71 7.90 -14.68
CA ARG A 51 10.57 9.13 -15.49
C ARG A 51 11.74 9.34 -16.44
N ASP A 52 12.91 8.80 -16.13
CA ASP A 52 14.11 8.89 -16.98
C ASP A 52 14.07 7.90 -18.15
N CYS A 53 13.26 6.84 -18.03
CA CYS A 53 12.93 5.96 -19.14
C CYS A 53 11.76 6.57 -19.93
N LYS A 54 12.04 7.43 -20.92
CA LYS A 54 11.04 7.74 -21.95
C LYS A 54 10.53 6.41 -22.51
N PRO A 55 9.23 6.09 -22.43
CA PRO A 55 8.72 4.94 -23.15
C PRO A 55 8.98 5.19 -24.63
N GLU A 56 9.74 4.29 -25.26
CA GLU A 56 10.01 4.36 -26.68
C GLU A 56 8.67 4.46 -27.42
N PRO A 57 8.49 5.44 -28.33
CA PRO A 57 7.22 5.59 -29.02
C PRO A 57 6.96 4.31 -29.81
N ARG A 58 5.92 3.56 -29.42
CA ARG A 58 5.52 2.33 -30.10
C ARG A 58 5.33 2.65 -31.59
N ARG A 59 6.22 2.10 -32.43
CA ARG A 59 6.10 2.26 -33.87
C ARG A 59 4.83 1.55 -34.30
N ARG A 60 3.98 2.28 -35.04
CA ARG A 60 2.64 1.89 -35.51
C ARG A 60 2.65 0.72 -36.53
N SER A 61 3.72 -0.07 -36.58
CA SER A 61 3.97 -1.09 -37.59
C SER A 61 3.44 -2.47 -37.19
N ASP A 62 3.20 -2.71 -35.91
CA ASP A 62 2.84 -4.05 -35.38
C ASP A 62 1.32 -4.33 -35.38
N GLN A 63 0.56 -3.59 -36.19
CA GLN A 63 -0.90 -3.69 -36.22
C GLN A 63 -1.45 -4.29 -37.53
N ARG A 64 -0.65 -5.08 -38.24
CA ARG A 64 -1.08 -5.73 -39.49
C ARG A 64 -0.95 -7.24 -39.46
#